data_AF-A0A7S2CCA4-F1
#
_entry.id   AF-A0A7S2CCA4-F1
#
_cell.length_a   1.000
_cell.length_b   1.000
_cell.length_c   1.000
_cell.angle_alpha   90.00
_cell.angle_beta   90.00
_cell.angle_gamma   90.00
#
_symmetry.space_group_name_H-M   'P 1'
#
loop_
_entity.id
_entity.type
_entity.pdbx_description
1 polymer ?
#
loop_
_entity_poly.entity_id
_entity_poly.type
_entity_poly.pdbx_seq_one_letter_code
_entity_poly.pdbx_strand_id
1 'polypeptide(L)'
;QVDSRDPIIVRYEDVDRLKPGEYLNDNLVDLFLRILQQTEGTTAGAGTLKVNVSSSSSPSSPSPRQRVHVMNTQFYTKLSEFKLKSNEAASAAKAHKRVSRWTRGIDLFDSELVFVPINEDLHWSLAVICHLKHLVQRTPTGSESGPSDGSSSGAPREASSTT
;
A
#
# COMPACT_ATOMS: atom_id res chain seq x y z
N GLN A 1 13.22 11.60 0.40
CA GLN A 1 11.82 11.99 0.22
C GLN A 1 11.46 11.44 -1.13
N VAL A 2 10.55 10.46 -1.20
CA VAL A 2 10.08 9.90 -2.47
C VAL A 2 8.57 9.79 -2.32
N ASP A 3 7.88 10.84 -2.75
CA ASP A 3 6.43 10.92 -2.75
C ASP A 3 5.92 10.37 -4.10
N SER A 4 4.74 9.78 -4.14
CA SER A 4 4.09 9.31 -5.38
C SER A 4 3.77 10.48 -6.34
N ARG A 5 4.05 11.72 -5.92
CA ARG A 5 3.92 12.97 -6.68
C ARG A 5 5.25 13.51 -7.21
N ASP A 6 6.36 12.83 -6.96
CA ASP A 6 7.65 13.31 -7.49
C ASP A 6 7.64 13.23 -9.02
N PRO A 7 8.12 14.30 -9.70
CA PRO A 7 8.14 14.36 -11.15
C PRO A 7 9.12 13.31 -11.69
N ILE A 8 8.66 12.54 -12.67
CA ILE A 8 9.53 11.65 -13.44
C ILE A 8 10.24 12.52 -14.47
N ILE A 9 11.56 12.57 -14.41
CA ILE A 9 12.38 13.38 -15.31
C ILE A 9 12.89 12.47 -16.41
N VAL A 10 12.49 12.74 -17.65
CA VAL A 10 12.93 12.01 -18.84
C VAL A 10 13.92 12.89 -19.61
N ARG A 11 15.12 12.37 -19.82
CA ARG A 11 16.20 13.00 -20.57
C ARG A 11 16.27 12.45 -21.99
N TYR A 12 16.95 13.15 -22.89
CA TYR A 12 17.17 12.67 -24.26
C TYR A 12 17.88 11.31 -24.30
N GLU A 13 18.83 11.07 -23.40
CA GLU A 13 19.52 9.77 -23.26
C GLU A 13 18.59 8.62 -22.86
N ASP A 14 17.49 8.92 -22.14
CA ASP A 14 16.49 7.90 -21.82
C ASP A 14 15.79 7.45 -23.10
N VAL A 15 15.54 8.34 -24.06
CA VAL A 15 14.88 8.00 -25.33
C VAL A 15 15.73 7.03 -26.17
N ASP A 16 17.06 7.12 -26.08
CA ASP A 16 17.95 6.20 -26.78
C ASP A 16 17.77 4.75 -26.31
N ARG A 17 17.32 4.53 -25.07
CA ARG A 17 17.03 3.22 -24.49
C ARG A 17 15.78 2.55 -25.08
N LEU A 18 15.02 3.24 -25.93
CA LEU A 18 13.89 2.68 -26.68
C LEU A 18 14.33 2.01 -28.00
N LYS A 19 15.61 2.11 -28.38
CA LYS A 19 16.13 1.50 -29.61
C LYS A 19 16.17 -0.04 -29.49
N PRO A 20 16.05 -0.77 -30.61
CA PRO A 20 16.18 -2.22 -30.60
C PRO A 20 17.52 -2.68 -30.00
N GLY A 21 17.48 -3.66 -29.10
CA GLY A 21 18.68 -4.22 -28.46
C GLY A 21 19.14 -3.46 -27.22
N GLU A 22 18.56 -2.30 -26.91
CA GLU A 22 18.80 -1.59 -25.66
C GLU A 22 17.84 -2.07 -24.56
N TYR A 23 18.33 -2.12 -23.32
CA TYR A 23 17.47 -2.39 -22.17
C TYR A 23 16.55 -1.19 -21.91
N LEU A 24 15.46 -1.32 -21.15
CA LEU A 24 14.74 -0.13 -20.63
C LEU A 24 15.37 0.34 -19.31
N ASN A 25 15.29 1.64 -19.02
CA ASN A 25 15.74 2.18 -17.73
C ASN A 25 14.56 2.56 -16.83
N ASP A 26 14.89 2.90 -15.58
CA ASP A 26 13.90 3.21 -14.54
C ASP A 26 12.94 4.33 -14.94
N ASN A 27 13.46 5.43 -15.50
CA ASN A 27 12.65 6.59 -15.90
C ASN A 27 11.57 6.20 -16.93
N LEU A 28 11.93 5.39 -17.93
CA LEU A 28 10.99 4.95 -18.96
C LEU A 28 9.92 4.01 -18.41
N VAL A 29 10.31 3.08 -17.53
CA VAL A 29 9.37 2.12 -16.92
C VAL A 29 8.42 2.84 -15.96
N ASP A 30 8.95 3.70 -15.09
CA ASP A 30 8.15 4.51 -14.17
C ASP A 30 7.17 5.42 -14.95
N LEU A 31 7.62 6.05 -16.04
CA LEU A 31 6.78 6.89 -16.89
C LEU A 31 5.64 6.08 -17.48
N PHE A 32 5.96 4.94 -18.10
CA PHE A 32 4.99 4.11 -18.78
C PHE A 32 3.90 3.63 -17.81
N LEU A 33 4.28 3.11 -16.64
CA LEU A 33 3.34 2.64 -15.65
C LEU A 33 2.48 3.76 -15.07
N ARG A 34 3.04 4.97 -14.90
CA ARG A 34 2.28 6.14 -14.48
C ARG A 34 1.26 6.57 -15.55
N ILE A 35 1.61 6.50 -16.83
CA ILE A 35 0.66 6.72 -17.93
C ILE A 35 -0.46 5.67 -17.86
N LEU A 36 -0.14 4.40 -17.66
CA LEU A 36 -1.15 3.34 -17.55
C LEU A 36 -2.10 3.58 -16.37
N GLN A 37 -1.58 3.99 -15.21
CA GLN A 37 -2.39 4.31 -14.02
C GLN A 37 -3.32 5.52 -14.26
N GLN A 38 -2.87 6.53 -15.03
CA GLN A 38 -3.64 7.73 -15.31
C GLN A 38 -4.69 7.54 -16.41
N THR A 39 -4.46 6.61 -17.33
CA THR A 39 -5.35 6.31 -18.46
C THR A 39 -6.53 5.43 -18.08
N GLU A 40 -6.61 4.96 -16.82
CA GLU A 40 -7.83 4.39 -16.25
C GLU A 40 -8.96 5.45 -16.26
N GLY A 41 -9.78 5.38 -17.32
CA GLY A 41 -10.97 6.21 -17.52
C GLY A 41 -10.99 7.11 -18.75
N THR A 42 -10.00 7.09 -19.65
CA THR A 42 -10.01 7.96 -20.85
C THR A 42 -9.50 7.27 -22.12
N THR A 43 -10.47 6.87 -22.96
CA THR A 43 -10.38 6.66 -24.43
C THR A 43 -9.59 5.45 -24.99
N ALA A 44 -10.17 4.87 -26.04
CA ALA A 44 -9.84 3.62 -26.73
C ALA A 44 -8.54 3.61 -27.58
N GLY A 45 -7.43 4.16 -27.08
CA GLY A 45 -6.10 4.09 -27.70
C GLY A 45 -5.22 3.00 -27.08
N ALA A 46 -4.36 2.38 -27.88
CA ALA A 46 -3.49 1.27 -27.51
C ALA A 46 -2.75 1.49 -26.16
N GLY A 47 -3.11 0.70 -25.15
CA GLY A 47 -2.44 0.71 -23.84
C GLY A 47 -3.32 1.06 -22.62
N THR A 48 -4.63 0.79 -22.63
CA THR A 48 -5.44 0.93 -21.40
C THR A 48 -5.29 -0.29 -20.50
N LEU A 49 -4.84 -0.11 -19.25
CA LEU A 49 -5.11 -1.09 -18.19
C LEU A 49 -6.62 -1.05 -17.91
N LYS A 50 -7.37 -1.92 -18.59
CA LYS A 50 -8.79 -2.16 -18.25
C LYS A 50 -8.81 -3.05 -17.02
N VAL A 51 -8.66 -2.47 -15.85
CA VAL A 51 -8.91 -3.20 -14.62
C VAL A 51 -10.43 -3.34 -14.50
N ASN A 52 -10.93 -4.56 -14.62
CA ASN A 52 -12.33 -4.90 -14.31
C ASN A 52 -12.48 -4.86 -12.79
N VAL A 53 -12.39 -3.67 -12.22
CA VAL A 53 -12.55 -3.47 -10.79
C VAL A 53 -14.05 -3.61 -10.49
N SER A 54 -14.48 -4.75 -9.95
CA SER A 54 -15.88 -5.03 -9.63
C SER A 54 -16.49 -3.81 -8.95
N SER A 55 -17.44 -3.17 -9.63
CA SER A 55 -18.11 -1.96 -9.20
C SER A 55 -18.99 -2.30 -7.99
N SER A 56 -18.39 -2.41 -6.81
CA SER A 56 -19.18 -2.29 -5.59
C SER A 56 -19.54 -0.81 -5.47
N SER A 57 -20.77 -0.51 -5.87
CA SER A 57 -21.41 0.81 -5.79
C SER A 57 -21.70 1.20 -4.35
N SER A 58 -20.72 1.09 -3.46
CA SER A 58 -20.79 1.71 -2.14
C SER A 58 -20.44 3.18 -2.31
N PRO A 59 -21.26 4.13 -1.82
CA PRO A 59 -20.94 5.56 -1.85
C PRO A 59 -19.67 5.93 -1.06
N SER A 60 -19.08 4.96 -0.33
CA SER A 60 -17.80 5.09 0.39
C SER A 60 -16.60 4.46 -0.34
N SER A 61 -16.77 3.92 -1.56
CA SER A 61 -15.66 3.27 -2.26
C SER A 61 -14.72 4.29 -2.91
N PRO A 62 -13.39 4.07 -2.84
CA PRO A 62 -12.42 4.94 -3.51
C PRO A 62 -12.73 4.99 -5.01
N SER A 63 -12.50 6.16 -5.62
CA SER A 63 -12.62 6.30 -7.08
C SER A 63 -11.80 5.22 -7.80
N PRO A 64 -12.15 4.79 -9.03
CA PRO A 64 -11.41 3.74 -9.74
C PRO A 64 -9.89 3.98 -9.76
N ARG A 65 -9.46 5.24 -9.89
CA ARG A 65 -8.05 5.67 -9.85
C ARG A 65 -7.36 5.52 -8.51
N GLN A 66 -8.12 5.44 -7.42
CA GLN A 66 -7.61 5.17 -6.06
C GLN A 66 -7.59 3.66 -5.75
N ARG A 67 -8.09 2.80 -6.65
CA ARG A 67 -8.08 1.34 -6.48
C ARG A 67 -6.82 0.70 -7.06
N VAL A 68 -6.00 1.42 -7.82
CA VAL A 68 -4.73 0.91 -8.35
C VAL A 68 -3.58 1.76 -7.84
N HIS A 69 -2.61 1.13 -7.21
CA HIS A 69 -1.38 1.77 -6.77
C HIS A 69 -0.18 1.22 -7.55
N VAL A 70 0.70 2.10 -8.00
CA VAL A 70 1.94 1.74 -8.70
C VAL A 70 3.11 2.21 -7.86
N MET A 71 3.93 1.26 -7.41
CA MET A 71 5.23 1.56 -6.81
C MET A 71 6.21 1.98 -7.91
N ASN A 72 7.16 2.85 -7.56
CA ASN A 72 8.27 3.14 -8.48
C ASN A 72 9.26 1.97 -8.55
N THR A 73 10.10 1.97 -9.58
CA THR A 73 11.06 0.87 -9.84
C THR A 73 12.10 0.69 -8.73
N GLN A 74 12.34 1.72 -7.92
CA GLN A 74 13.29 1.66 -6.80
C GLN A 74 12.75 0.95 -5.56
N PHE A 75 11.43 0.78 -5.44
CA PHE A 75 10.80 0.20 -4.26
C PHE A 75 11.33 -1.20 -3.97
N TYR A 76 11.29 -2.10 -4.97
CA TYR A 76 11.71 -3.48 -4.78
C TYR A 76 13.19 -3.58 -4.46
N THR A 77 14.05 -2.87 -5.20
CA THR A 77 15.49 -2.84 -4.95
C THR A 77 15.80 -2.44 -3.51
N LYS A 78 15.11 -1.41 -2.98
CA LYS A 78 15.30 -0.98 -1.58
C LYS A 78 14.75 -1.97 -0.56
N LEU A 79 13.69 -2.70 -0.92
CA LEU A 79 13.09 -3.73 -0.09
C LEU A 79 13.99 -4.99 -0.02
N SER A 80 14.62 -5.38 -1.13
CA SER A 80 15.38 -6.64 -1.27
C SER A 80 16.86 -6.54 -0.92
N GLU A 81 17.40 -5.33 -0.68
CA GLU A 81 18.79 -5.06 -0.27
C GLU A 81 19.29 -5.92 0.90
N PHE A 82 18.40 -6.38 1.78
CA PHE A 82 18.72 -7.34 2.83
C PHE A 82 17.99 -8.64 2.54
N LYS A 83 18.67 -9.56 1.84
CA LYS A 83 18.21 -10.96 1.75
C LYS A 83 17.89 -11.44 3.17
N LEU A 84 16.64 -11.87 3.40
CA LEU A 84 16.13 -12.26 4.71
C LEU A 84 17.09 -13.31 5.29
N LYS A 85 17.83 -12.93 6.34
CA LYS A 85 18.75 -13.84 7.05
C LYS A 85 17.95 -14.61 8.10
N SER A 86 18.60 -15.56 8.76
CA SER A 86 18.08 -16.58 9.70
C SER A 86 16.96 -16.18 10.68
N ASN A 87 16.78 -14.89 10.98
CA ASN A 87 15.57 -14.38 11.63
C ASN A 87 14.74 -13.58 10.61
N GLU A 88 13.75 -14.24 10.01
CA GLU A 88 12.91 -13.69 8.95
C GLU A 88 12.09 -12.49 9.42
N ALA A 89 11.50 -12.55 10.62
CA ALA A 89 10.66 -11.47 11.15
C ALA A 89 11.45 -10.19 11.42
N ALA A 90 12.61 -10.31 12.06
CA ALA A 90 13.49 -9.15 12.31
C ALA A 90 14.04 -8.57 10.98
N SER A 91 14.37 -9.44 10.03
CA SER A 91 14.84 -9.03 8.70
C SER A 91 13.73 -8.32 7.91
N ALA A 92 12.50 -8.84 7.94
CA ALA A 92 11.34 -8.23 7.29
C ALA A 92 11.01 -6.85 7.89
N ALA A 93 11.03 -6.72 9.22
CA ALA A 93 10.82 -5.42 9.87
C ALA A 93 11.87 -4.38 9.45
N LYS A 94 13.13 -4.79 9.30
CA LYS A 94 14.22 -3.93 8.84
C LYS A 94 14.07 -3.53 7.37
N ALA A 95 13.70 -4.47 6.51
CA ALA A 95 13.41 -4.21 5.09
C ALA A 95 12.24 -3.23 4.95
N HIS A 96 11.13 -3.49 5.64
CA HIS A 96 9.96 -2.61 5.67
C HIS A 96 10.31 -1.18 6.12
N LYS A 97 11.12 -1.02 7.17
CA LYS A 97 11.51 0.31 7.67
C LYS A 97 12.13 1.20 6.58
N ARG A 98 12.88 0.64 5.62
CA ARG A 98 13.53 1.40 4.53
C ARG A 98 12.53 1.95 3.51
N VAL A 99 11.47 1.19 3.25
CA VAL A 99 10.43 1.54 2.26
C VAL A 99 9.19 2.15 2.89
N SER A 100 9.08 2.17 4.23
CA SER A 100 7.91 2.68 4.97
C SER A 100 7.47 4.11 4.58
N ARG A 101 8.38 4.91 4.02
CA ARG A 101 8.07 6.26 3.53
C ARG A 101 7.32 6.28 2.20
N TRP A 102 7.46 5.26 1.36
CA TRP A 102 6.78 5.18 0.05
C TRP A 102 5.26 5.11 0.21
N THR A 103 4.80 4.48 1.28
CA THR A 103 3.37 4.33 1.60
C THR A 103 2.90 5.35 2.64
N ARG A 104 3.70 6.39 2.93
CA ARG A 104 3.32 7.37 3.95
C ARG A 104 2.14 8.22 3.46
N GLY A 105 1.00 8.09 4.14
CA GLY A 105 -0.22 8.82 3.78
C GLY A 105 -1.06 8.13 2.71
N ILE A 106 -0.77 6.86 2.41
CA ILE A 106 -1.57 6.02 1.52
C ILE A 106 -1.87 4.71 2.26
N ASP A 107 -3.14 4.33 2.34
CA ASP A 107 -3.53 3.00 2.80
C ASP A 107 -3.51 2.03 1.60
N LEU A 108 -2.52 1.14 1.56
CA LEU A 108 -2.44 0.11 0.52
C LEU A 108 -3.58 -0.91 0.61
N PHE A 109 -4.20 -1.09 1.78
CA PHE A 109 -5.27 -2.06 1.96
C PHE A 109 -6.59 -1.61 1.32
N ASP A 110 -6.75 -0.31 1.06
CA ASP A 110 -7.84 0.23 0.25
C ASP A 110 -7.62 0.04 -1.26
N SER A 111 -6.42 -0.41 -1.66
CA SER A 111 -6.10 -0.68 -3.07
C SER A 111 -6.58 -2.07 -3.52
N GLU A 112 -7.17 -2.08 -4.71
CA GLU A 112 -7.41 -3.20 -5.62
C GLU A 112 -6.20 -4.07 -5.91
N LEU A 113 -5.27 -3.36 -6.54
CA LEU A 113 -4.07 -3.85 -7.17
C LEU A 113 -2.92 -2.95 -6.76
N VAL A 114 -1.80 -3.57 -6.39
CA VAL A 114 -0.54 -2.89 -6.20
C VAL A 114 0.47 -3.46 -7.18
N PHE A 115 0.92 -2.63 -8.12
CA PHE A 115 1.94 -2.97 -9.09
C PHE A 115 3.31 -2.65 -8.52
N VAL A 116 4.22 -3.63 -8.58
CA VAL A 116 5.59 -3.52 -8.11
C VAL A 116 6.53 -3.93 -9.24
N PRO A 117 7.14 -2.97 -9.96
CA PRO A 117 8.14 -3.26 -10.97
C PRO A 117 9.40 -3.81 -10.30
N ILE A 118 10.01 -4.81 -10.93
CA ILE A 118 11.21 -5.48 -10.43
C ILE A 118 12.24 -5.48 -11.54
N ASN A 119 13.42 -4.91 -11.25
CA ASN A 119 14.60 -5.01 -12.09
C ASN A 119 15.66 -5.81 -11.31
N GLU A 120 15.92 -7.03 -11.74
CA GLU A 120 16.93 -7.90 -11.16
C GLU A 120 17.69 -8.60 -12.30
N ASP A 121 19.02 -8.66 -12.22
CA ASP A 121 19.89 -9.32 -13.19
C ASP A 121 19.63 -8.95 -14.67
N LEU A 122 19.45 -7.64 -14.92
CA LEU A 122 19.14 -7.07 -16.25
C LEU A 122 17.79 -7.55 -16.82
N HIS A 123 16.90 -8.05 -15.98
CA HIS A 123 15.58 -8.54 -16.36
C HIS A 123 14.48 -7.73 -15.67
N TRP A 124 13.63 -7.11 -16.49
CA TRP A 124 12.42 -6.46 -16.03
C TRP A 124 11.29 -7.47 -15.85
N SER A 125 10.72 -7.50 -14.66
CA SER A 125 9.52 -8.25 -14.31
C SER A 125 8.55 -7.37 -13.49
N LEU A 126 7.34 -7.87 -13.26
CA LEU A 126 6.29 -7.12 -12.59
C LEU A 126 5.56 -8.04 -11.61
N ALA A 127 5.58 -7.69 -10.32
CA ALA A 127 4.73 -8.31 -9.32
C ALA A 127 3.43 -7.52 -9.18
N VAL A 128 2.31 -8.22 -9.07
CA VAL A 128 0.98 -7.62 -8.86
C VAL A 128 0.38 -8.23 -7.61
N ILE A 129 0.12 -7.39 -6.61
CA ILE A 129 -0.54 -7.79 -5.37
C ILE A 129 -2.02 -7.46 -5.50
N CYS A 130 -2.87 -8.47 -5.35
CA CYS A 130 -4.31 -8.33 -5.51
C CYS A 130 -5.04 -8.46 -4.16
N HIS A 131 -6.18 -7.78 -4.05
CA HIS A 131 -7.16 -8.03 -2.99
C HIS A 131 -6.64 -7.80 -1.55
N LEU A 132 -5.77 -6.82 -1.35
CA LEU A 132 -5.16 -6.50 -0.05
C LEU A 132 -6.20 -6.31 1.07
N LYS A 133 -7.35 -5.68 0.76
CA LYS A 133 -8.47 -5.50 1.70
C LYS A 133 -8.89 -6.76 2.47
N HIS A 134 -8.69 -7.95 1.91
CA HIS A 134 -9.07 -9.21 2.57
C HIS A 134 -8.01 -9.74 3.54
N LEU A 135 -6.81 -9.14 3.57
CA LEU A 135 -5.73 -9.51 4.49
C LEU A 135 -5.84 -8.81 5.85
N VAL A 136 -6.67 -7.76 5.97
CA VAL A 136 -6.86 -7.05 7.23
C VAL A 136 -7.81 -7.85 8.13
N GLN A 137 -7.28 -8.45 9.18
CA GLN A 137 -8.10 -8.90 10.30
C GLN A 137 -8.55 -7.67 11.09
N ARG A 138 -9.74 -7.14 10.75
CA ARG A 138 -10.36 -6.11 11.60
C ARG A 138 -10.75 -6.78 12.90
N THR A 139 -9.95 -6.60 13.94
CA THR A 139 -10.42 -6.86 15.30
C THR A 139 -11.64 -5.99 15.51
N PRO A 140 -12.81 -6.56 15.85
CA PRO A 140 -13.98 -5.74 16.14
C PRO A 140 -13.59 -4.84 17.30
N THR A 141 -13.59 -3.53 17.05
CA THR A 141 -13.46 -2.52 18.08
C THR A 141 -14.56 -2.80 19.09
N GLY A 142 -14.18 -3.39 20.22
CA GLY A 142 -15.05 -3.58 21.36
C GLY A 142 -15.67 -2.23 21.69
N SER A 143 -17.00 -2.20 21.74
CA SER A 143 -17.76 -1.09 22.26
C SER A 143 -17.14 -0.65 23.59
N GLU A 144 -16.52 0.53 23.61
CA GLU A 144 -16.23 1.26 24.83
C GLU A 144 -17.57 1.58 25.49
N SER A 145 -18.05 0.69 26.37
CA SER A 145 -19.03 1.03 27.38
C SER A 145 -18.31 1.85 28.44
N GLY A 146 -18.47 3.17 28.38
CA GLY A 146 -18.01 4.08 29.42
C GLY A 146 -18.63 3.73 30.79
N PRO A 147 -17.98 4.12 31.91
CA PRO A 147 -18.51 3.87 33.23
C PRO A 147 -19.66 4.85 33.54
N SER A 148 -20.87 4.29 33.65
CA SER A 148 -22.09 4.88 34.24
C SER A 148 -22.81 3.69 34.90
N ASP A 149 -23.33 3.69 36.12
CA ASP A 149 -23.60 4.73 37.11
C ASP A 149 -23.48 4.10 38.50
N GLY A 150 -23.33 4.94 39.53
CA GLY A 150 -23.58 4.53 40.89
C GLY A 150 -25.07 4.23 41.16
N SER A 151 -25.34 3.33 42.10
CA SER A 151 -26.47 3.50 43.01
C SER A 151 -26.25 2.71 44.31
N SER A 152 -26.73 3.34 45.37
CA SER A 152 -26.61 3.07 46.79
C SER A 152 -27.34 1.83 47.32
N SER A 153 -26.88 1.34 48.48
CA SER A 153 -27.66 1.16 49.72
C SER A 153 -27.48 -0.21 50.37
N GLY A 154 -27.14 -0.20 51.67
CA GLY A 154 -27.09 -1.38 52.52
C GLY A 154 -26.37 -1.10 53.84
N ALA A 155 -26.96 -0.32 54.73
CA ALA A 155 -26.61 -0.36 56.16
C ALA A 155 -27.07 -1.71 56.76
N PRO A 156 -26.46 -2.19 57.85
CA PRO A 156 -27.03 -1.84 59.16
C PRO A 156 -26.00 -1.52 60.26
N ARG A 157 -26.45 -0.70 61.22
CA ARG A 157 -25.84 -0.51 62.55
C ARG A 157 -26.53 -1.48 63.53
N GLU A 158 -25.75 -2.27 64.26
CA GLU A 158 -26.10 -2.84 65.57
C GLU A 158 -24.86 -2.65 66.46
N ALA A 159 -24.93 -1.75 67.44
CA ALA A 159 -25.30 -1.98 68.84
C ALA A 159 -24.11 -2.49 69.69
N SER A 160 -23.64 -1.59 70.57
CA SER A 160 -22.67 -1.84 71.63
C SER A 160 -23.23 -2.81 72.68
N SER A 161 -22.38 -3.68 73.23
CA SER A 161 -22.40 -4.01 74.67
C SER A 161 -21.12 -4.74 75.13
N THR A 162 -20.49 -4.09 76.09
CA THR A 162 -19.59 -4.53 77.17
C THR A 162 -19.45 -6.03 77.46
N THR A 163 -18.19 -6.47 77.63
CA THR A 163 -17.65 -7.08 78.87
C THR A 163 -16.13 -6.92 78.86
#